data_AF-A0A7V5Q278-F1
#
_entry.id   AF-A0A7V5Q278-F1
#
_cell.length_a   1.000
_cell.length_b   1.000
_cell.length_c   1.000
_cell.angle_alpha   90.00
_cell.angle_beta   90.00
_cell.angle_gamma   90.00
#
_symmetry.space_group_name_H-M   'P 1'
#
loop_
_entity.id
_entity.type
_entity.pdbx_description
1 polymer ?
#
loop_
_entity_poly.entity_id
_entity_poly.type
_entity_poly.pdbx_seq_one_letter_code
_entity_poly.pdbx_strand_id
1 'polypeptide(L)'
;MAIDPRQLRPSELCRLLNSTPMGEVIGERQLRRHRTRAGLRIAASNDPQRVDLLRYVAWLVRQHHQTGPSKQPADYAAMKEAARARNAELSAIGRDIGDIPDVVDPKRKDRAREDFRFFCETYFPETFSLPWSDDHLKVIAKIETAVLRGGLFAMAMPRGSGKTTLAETACIWAMLTGAREFVCLIGSDAGHARSMLESIKVEFETNEHLLDDYPEAVYPIHALERIHNRAKGQLCNGKHTRIVWTADEIVLPTIP
;
A
#
# COMPACT_ATOMS: atom_id res chain seq x y z
N MET A 1 -0.64 -62.31 -40.90
CA MET A 1 -1.90 -62.50 -40.14
C MET A 1 -2.85 -61.40 -40.55
N ALA A 2 -4.06 -61.73 -41.01
CA ALA A 2 -5.08 -60.73 -41.25
C ALA A 2 -5.59 -60.21 -39.90
N ILE A 3 -5.39 -58.92 -39.62
CA ILE A 3 -5.93 -58.27 -38.43
C ILE A 3 -7.40 -57.95 -38.73
N ASP A 4 -8.34 -58.47 -37.93
CA ASP A 4 -9.74 -58.06 -38.02
C ASP A 4 -9.96 -56.75 -37.23
N PRO A 5 -10.22 -55.61 -37.91
CA PRO A 5 -10.39 -54.32 -37.26
C PRO A 5 -11.63 -54.24 -36.36
N ARG A 6 -12.56 -55.20 -36.45
CA ARG A 6 -13.78 -55.25 -35.63
C ARG A 6 -13.62 -56.04 -34.34
N GLN A 7 -12.49 -56.74 -34.16
CA GLN A 7 -12.27 -57.62 -33.00
C GLN A 7 -10.87 -57.46 -32.39
N LEU A 8 -10.52 -56.24 -31.97
CA LEU A 8 -9.19 -55.95 -31.43
C LEU A 8 -9.14 -56.05 -29.90
N ARG A 9 -8.08 -56.64 -29.36
CA ARG A 9 -7.75 -56.44 -27.95
C ARG A 9 -7.37 -54.97 -27.72
N PRO A 10 -7.62 -54.40 -26.54
CA PRO A 10 -7.28 -53.00 -26.26
C PRO A 10 -5.80 -52.65 -26.52
N SER A 11 -4.89 -53.56 -26.18
CA SER A 11 -3.45 -53.39 -26.45
C SER A 11 -3.12 -53.46 -27.94
N GLU A 12 -3.80 -54.32 -28.71
CA GLU A 12 -3.66 -54.41 -30.17
C GLU A 12 -4.16 -53.14 -30.85
N LEU A 13 -5.31 -52.62 -30.42
CA LEU A 13 -5.85 -51.35 -30.89
C LEU A 13 -4.90 -50.18 -30.61
N CYS A 14 -4.34 -50.11 -29.41
CA CYS A 14 -3.37 -49.07 -29.04
C CYS A 14 -2.12 -49.12 -29.94
N ARG A 15 -1.57 -50.32 -30.17
CA ARG A 15 -0.44 -50.52 -31.08
C ARG A 15 -0.77 -50.18 -32.53
N LEU A 16 -1.96 -50.56 -32.99
CA LEU A 16 -2.43 -50.31 -34.36
C LEU A 16 -2.63 -48.80 -34.61
N LEU A 17 -3.14 -48.06 -33.64
CA LEU A 17 -3.28 -46.60 -33.76
C LEU A 17 -1.93 -45.89 -33.74
N ASN A 18 -0.96 -46.44 -32.99
CA ASN A 18 0.39 -45.88 -32.87
C ASN A 18 1.35 -46.37 -33.98
N SER A 19 0.93 -47.31 -34.84
CA SER A 19 1.75 -47.77 -35.98
C SER A 19 1.67 -46.84 -37.19
N THR A 20 1.24 -45.60 -36.99
CA THR A 20 1.18 -44.57 -38.04
C THR A 20 2.46 -43.73 -38.02
N PRO A 21 2.81 -43.02 -39.11
CA PRO A 21 3.98 -42.13 -39.15
C PRO A 21 3.95 -40.99 -38.12
N MET A 22 2.81 -40.76 -37.45
CA MET A 22 2.64 -39.71 -36.43
C MET A 22 3.14 -40.11 -35.03
N GLY A 23 3.62 -41.34 -34.86
CA GLY A 23 4.12 -41.83 -33.56
C GLY A 23 2.98 -42.19 -32.60
N GLU A 24 3.11 -41.83 -31.32
CA GLU A 24 2.10 -42.14 -30.31
C GLU A 24 0.86 -41.25 -30.48
N VAL A 25 -0.20 -41.83 -31.05
CA VAL A 25 -1.51 -41.18 -31.24
C VAL A 25 -2.39 -41.33 -29.99
N ILE A 26 -2.24 -42.43 -29.25
CA ILE A 26 -2.97 -42.68 -28.01
C ILE A 26 -2.18 -43.58 -27.05
N GLY A 27 -2.22 -43.25 -25.75
CA GLY A 27 -1.68 -44.10 -24.68
C GLY A 27 -2.73 -45.05 -24.07
N GLU A 28 -2.27 -46.15 -23.47
CA GLU A 28 -3.16 -47.19 -22.90
C GLU A 28 -4.09 -46.64 -21.81
N ARG A 29 -3.61 -45.70 -20.98
CA ARG A 29 -4.42 -45.05 -19.94
C ARG A 29 -5.58 -44.25 -20.54
N GLN A 30 -5.32 -43.53 -21.63
CA GLN A 30 -6.35 -42.75 -22.32
C GLN A 30 -7.36 -43.67 -23.02
N LEU A 31 -6.89 -44.74 -23.67
CA LEU A 31 -7.76 -45.75 -24.27
C LEU A 31 -8.67 -46.41 -23.23
N ARG A 32 -8.14 -46.77 -22.06
CA ARG A 32 -8.95 -47.29 -20.94
C ARG A 32 -10.05 -46.30 -20.53
N ARG A 33 -9.71 -45.01 -20.37
CA ARG A 33 -10.70 -43.97 -20.04
C ARG A 33 -11.78 -43.84 -21.10
N HIS A 34 -11.42 -43.91 -22.39
CA HIS A 34 -12.39 -43.87 -23.48
C HIS A 34 -13.31 -45.09 -23.46
N ARG A 35 -12.79 -46.29 -23.18
CA ARG A 35 -13.62 -47.50 -23.01
C ARG A 35 -14.63 -47.36 -21.86
N THR A 36 -14.19 -46.85 -20.71
CA THR A 36 -15.10 -46.58 -19.59
C THR A 36 -16.17 -45.55 -19.95
N ARG A 37 -15.81 -44.47 -20.65
CA ARG A 37 -16.74 -43.39 -21.01
C ARG A 37 -17.71 -43.75 -22.14
N ALA A 38 -17.23 -44.48 -23.15
CA ALA A 38 -18.04 -44.90 -24.28
C ALA A 38 -18.95 -46.09 -23.94
N GLY A 39 -18.54 -46.92 -22.97
CA GLY A 39 -19.24 -48.14 -22.57
C GLY A 39 -19.25 -49.18 -23.69
N LEU A 40 -20.32 -49.99 -23.76
CA LEU A 40 -20.49 -51.05 -24.76
C LEU A 40 -20.66 -50.53 -26.20
N ARG A 41 -20.79 -49.21 -26.41
CA ARG A 41 -20.99 -48.61 -27.75
C ARG A 41 -19.81 -48.83 -28.69
N ILE A 42 -18.61 -49.06 -28.15
CA ILE A 42 -17.39 -49.30 -28.92
C ILE A 42 -16.90 -50.76 -28.83
N ALA A 43 -17.67 -51.62 -28.14
CA ALA A 43 -17.33 -53.02 -28.03
C ALA A 43 -17.60 -53.77 -29.35
N ALA A 44 -16.85 -54.85 -29.57
CA ALA A 44 -17.09 -55.77 -30.68
C ALA A 44 -18.45 -56.46 -30.50
N SER A 45 -19.16 -56.75 -31.60
CA SER A 45 -20.53 -57.31 -31.54
C SER A 45 -20.62 -58.65 -30.80
N ASN A 46 -19.54 -59.44 -30.80
CA ASN A 46 -19.54 -60.81 -30.29
C ASN A 46 -18.71 -60.97 -28.99
N ASP A 47 -17.99 -59.93 -28.56
CA ASP A 47 -17.14 -59.99 -27.36
C ASP A 47 -17.04 -58.58 -26.71
N PRO A 48 -17.62 -58.38 -25.51
CA PRO A 48 -17.59 -57.09 -24.82
C PRO A 48 -16.19 -56.68 -24.33
N GLN A 49 -15.23 -57.61 -24.28
CA GLN A 49 -13.85 -57.32 -23.87
C GLN A 49 -13.00 -56.77 -25.02
N ARG A 50 -13.43 -56.97 -26.27
CA ARG A 50 -12.77 -56.48 -27.49
C ARG A 50 -13.37 -55.16 -27.96
N VAL A 51 -12.59 -54.41 -28.73
CA VAL A 51 -12.95 -53.10 -29.26
C VAL A 51 -13.08 -53.19 -30.78
N ASP A 52 -14.17 -52.63 -31.30
CA ASP A 52 -14.38 -52.43 -32.73
C ASP A 52 -13.79 -51.06 -33.11
N LEU A 53 -12.76 -51.06 -33.96
CA LEU A 53 -12.06 -49.85 -34.38
C LEU A 53 -13.01 -48.84 -35.06
N LEU A 54 -13.94 -49.31 -35.90
CA LEU A 54 -14.84 -48.43 -36.64
C LEU A 54 -15.84 -47.76 -35.70
N ARG A 55 -16.39 -48.52 -34.75
CA ARG A 55 -17.28 -47.96 -33.71
C ARG A 55 -16.52 -46.98 -32.80
N TYR A 56 -15.27 -47.29 -32.49
CA TYR A 56 -14.43 -46.42 -31.67
C TYR A 56 -14.12 -45.09 -32.36
N VAL A 57 -13.73 -45.12 -33.64
CA VAL A 57 -13.51 -43.90 -34.45
C VAL A 57 -14.80 -43.11 -34.60
N ALA A 58 -15.93 -43.76 -34.90
CA ALA A 58 -17.23 -43.09 -35.00
C ALA A 58 -17.64 -42.41 -33.69
N TRP A 59 -17.35 -43.05 -32.55
CA TRP A 59 -17.57 -42.44 -31.24
C TRP A 59 -16.67 -41.23 -31.00
N LEU A 60 -15.38 -41.30 -31.35
CA LEU A 60 -14.44 -40.17 -31.23
C LEU A 60 -14.88 -38.98 -32.09
N VAL A 61 -15.25 -39.22 -33.35
CA VAL A 61 -15.76 -38.20 -34.27
C VAL A 61 -17.02 -37.55 -33.70
N ARG A 62 -17.96 -38.35 -33.18
CA ARG A 62 -19.17 -37.82 -32.53
C ARG A 62 -18.86 -37.00 -31.28
N GLN A 63 -17.92 -37.45 -30.45
CA GLN A 63 -17.49 -36.66 -29.28
C GLN A 63 -16.89 -35.33 -29.70
N HIS A 64 -16.03 -35.33 -30.72
CA HIS A 64 -15.40 -34.12 -31.24
C HIS A 64 -16.43 -33.12 -31.81
N HIS A 65 -17.46 -33.60 -32.52
CA HIS A 65 -18.53 -32.74 -33.03
C HIS A 65 -19.56 -32.33 -31.95
N GLN A 66 -19.69 -33.08 -30.85
CA GLN A 66 -20.54 -32.71 -29.71
C GLN A 66 -19.86 -31.71 -28.77
N THR A 67 -18.54 -31.76 -28.66
CA THR A 67 -17.75 -30.69 -28.04
C THR A 67 -17.69 -29.53 -29.02
N GLY A 68 -18.72 -28.68 -29.00
CA GLY A 68 -18.65 -27.36 -29.64
C GLY A 68 -17.40 -26.58 -29.18
N PRO A 69 -17.02 -25.50 -29.89
CA PRO A 69 -15.80 -24.75 -29.59
C PRO A 69 -15.74 -24.45 -28.09
N SER A 70 -14.62 -24.80 -27.46
CA SER A 70 -14.39 -24.54 -26.05
C SER A 70 -14.79 -23.10 -25.75
N LYS A 71 -15.73 -22.89 -24.82
CA LYS A 71 -16.04 -21.55 -24.32
C LYS A 71 -14.72 -20.91 -23.90
N GLN A 72 -14.21 -19.98 -24.70
CA GLN A 72 -13.11 -19.12 -24.28
C GLN A 72 -13.55 -18.41 -23.00
N PRO A 73 -12.67 -18.21 -22.01
CA PRO A 73 -13.05 -17.66 -20.73
C PRO A 73 -13.27 -16.14 -20.84
N ALA A 74 -14.37 -15.73 -21.47
CA ALA A 74 -14.86 -14.35 -21.46
C ALA A 74 -15.16 -13.88 -20.01
N ASP A 75 -15.29 -14.82 -19.07
CA ASP A 75 -15.61 -14.58 -17.67
C ASP A 75 -14.36 -14.37 -16.79
N TYR A 76 -13.19 -14.90 -17.16
CA TYR A 76 -11.99 -14.80 -16.30
C TYR A 76 -11.42 -13.38 -16.26
N ALA A 77 -11.38 -12.70 -17.42
CA ALA A 77 -10.93 -11.32 -17.50
C ALA A 77 -11.89 -10.38 -16.76
N ALA A 78 -13.21 -10.54 -16.96
CA ALA A 78 -14.24 -9.76 -16.30
C ALA A 78 -14.27 -9.98 -14.78
N MET A 79 -14.16 -11.24 -14.32
CA MET A 79 -14.03 -11.56 -12.88
C MET A 79 -12.75 -10.96 -12.27
N LYS A 80 -11.63 -11.00 -13.00
CA LYS A 80 -10.36 -10.39 -12.55
C LYS A 80 -10.46 -8.87 -12.46
N GLU A 81 -11.15 -8.24 -13.39
CA GLU A 81 -11.39 -6.80 -13.40
C GLU A 81 -12.35 -6.36 -12.30
N ALA A 82 -13.46 -7.08 -12.11
CA ALA A 82 -14.38 -6.85 -10.99
C ALA A 82 -13.72 -7.09 -9.62
N ALA A 83 -12.81 -8.07 -9.51
CA ALA A 83 -12.01 -8.28 -8.31
C ALA A 83 -11.01 -7.14 -8.08
N ARG A 84 -10.35 -6.65 -9.13
CA ARG A 84 -9.46 -5.47 -9.05
C ARG A 84 -10.22 -4.22 -8.62
N ALA A 85 -11.39 -3.95 -9.21
CA ALA A 85 -12.22 -2.80 -8.87
C ALA A 85 -12.64 -2.85 -7.39
N ARG A 86 -13.17 -3.99 -6.92
CA ARG A 86 -13.51 -4.19 -5.50
C ARG A 86 -12.31 -4.01 -4.57
N ASN A 87 -11.16 -4.58 -4.92
CA ASN A 87 -9.96 -4.44 -4.10
C ASN A 87 -9.43 -2.99 -4.09
N ALA A 88 -9.54 -2.27 -5.20
CA ALA A 88 -9.16 -0.87 -5.28
C ALA A 88 -10.08 0.01 -4.44
N GLU A 89 -11.39 -0.24 -4.47
CA GLU A 89 -12.39 0.47 -3.66
C GLU A 89 -12.19 0.18 -2.16
N LEU A 90 -12.03 -1.08 -1.77
CA LEU A 90 -11.70 -1.46 -0.39
C LEU A 90 -10.38 -0.85 0.06
N SER A 91 -9.38 -0.80 -0.80
CA SER A 91 -8.10 -0.14 -0.50
C SER A 91 -8.24 1.37 -0.37
N ALA A 92 -9.11 2.01 -1.16
CA ALA A 92 -9.35 3.45 -1.08
C ALA A 92 -10.06 3.81 0.22
N ILE A 93 -11.10 3.06 0.58
CA ILE A 93 -11.82 3.22 1.86
C ILE A 93 -10.86 3.04 3.04
N GLY A 94 -9.98 2.04 3.00
CA GLY A 94 -8.99 1.83 4.07
C GLY A 94 -7.85 2.85 4.11
N ARG A 95 -7.72 3.72 3.11
CA ARG A 95 -6.68 4.77 3.02
C ARG A 95 -7.23 6.17 3.31
N ASP A 96 -8.55 6.33 3.33
CA ASP A 96 -9.21 7.59 3.61
C ASP A 96 -9.39 7.77 5.10
N ILE A 97 -8.81 8.85 5.64
CA ILE A 97 -8.93 9.20 7.06
C ILE A 97 -10.25 9.91 7.38
N GLY A 98 -11.02 10.29 6.35
CA GLY A 98 -12.31 10.95 6.51
C GLY A 98 -12.19 12.37 7.07
N ASP A 99 -13.19 12.75 7.88
CA ASP A 99 -13.28 14.07 8.48
C ASP A 99 -12.26 14.25 9.60
N ILE A 100 -11.70 15.46 9.66
CA ILE A 100 -10.69 15.84 10.64
C ILE A 100 -11.40 16.47 11.85
N PRO A 101 -10.95 16.18 13.09
CA PRO A 101 -11.47 16.83 14.27
C PRO A 101 -11.36 18.37 14.20
N ASP A 102 -12.31 19.06 14.81
CA ASP A 102 -12.24 20.51 14.97
C ASP A 102 -11.14 20.90 15.97
N VAL A 103 -10.59 22.11 15.79
CA VAL A 103 -9.66 22.73 16.74
C VAL A 103 -10.36 22.91 18.09
N VAL A 104 -9.77 22.37 19.16
CA VAL A 104 -10.34 22.42 20.51
C VAL A 104 -10.38 23.86 21.05
N ASP A 105 -9.28 24.61 20.95
CA ASP A 105 -9.23 26.02 21.36
C ASP A 105 -8.65 26.93 20.26
N PRO A 106 -9.52 27.50 19.39
CA PRO A 106 -9.08 28.42 18.34
C PRO A 106 -8.36 29.66 18.86
N LYS A 107 -8.71 30.17 20.06
CA LYS A 107 -8.07 31.37 20.62
C LYS A 107 -6.66 31.07 21.08
N ARG A 108 -6.43 29.89 21.66
CA ARG A 108 -5.11 29.39 22.04
C ARG A 108 -4.23 29.22 20.80
N LYS A 109 -4.76 28.61 19.75
CA LYS A 109 -4.10 28.47 18.45
C LYS A 109 -3.70 29.83 17.85
N ASP A 110 -4.63 30.78 17.79
CA ASP A 110 -4.39 32.11 17.22
C ASP A 110 -3.31 32.87 17.99
N ARG A 111 -3.36 32.85 19.33
CA ARG A 111 -2.32 33.47 20.16
C ARG A 111 -0.96 32.81 19.92
N ALA A 112 -0.91 31.48 19.88
CA ALA A 112 0.34 30.76 19.68
C ALA A 112 0.90 30.94 18.26
N ARG A 113 0.10 31.38 17.30
CA ARG A 113 0.57 31.71 15.96
C ARG A 113 1.52 32.92 15.95
N GLU A 114 1.33 33.86 16.87
CA GLU A 114 2.07 35.11 16.90
C GLU A 114 3.12 35.18 18.02
N ASP A 115 3.03 34.30 19.02
CA ASP A 115 3.88 34.29 20.21
C ASP A 115 4.60 32.94 20.35
N PHE A 116 5.89 32.92 19.98
CA PHE A 116 6.68 31.68 20.01
C PHE A 116 6.88 31.17 21.44
N ARG A 117 7.02 32.09 22.41
CA ARG A 117 7.18 31.71 23.81
C ARG A 117 5.92 31.02 24.32
N PHE A 118 4.76 31.60 24.04
CA PHE A 118 3.48 31.02 24.42
C PHE A 118 3.27 29.66 23.76
N PHE A 119 3.67 29.49 22.49
CA PHE A 119 3.67 28.20 21.81
C PHE A 119 4.50 27.15 22.55
N CYS A 120 5.74 27.47 22.93
CA CYS A 120 6.61 26.57 23.71
C CYS A 120 5.98 26.18 25.06
N GLU A 121 5.48 27.16 25.83
CA GLU A 121 4.90 26.93 27.15
C GLU A 121 3.59 26.13 27.09
N THR A 122 2.83 26.27 26.01
CA THR A 122 1.50 25.66 25.84
C THR A 122 1.57 24.24 25.31
N TYR A 123 2.34 24.02 24.23
CA TYR A 123 2.35 22.73 23.55
C TYR A 123 3.49 21.82 24.00
N PHE A 124 4.51 22.35 24.69
CA PHE A 124 5.66 21.59 25.16
C PHE A 124 5.94 21.82 26.66
N PRO A 125 4.92 21.66 27.54
CA PRO A 125 5.04 22.02 28.96
C PRO A 125 6.06 21.17 29.73
N GLU A 126 6.24 19.91 29.35
CA GLU A 126 7.24 19.02 29.97
C GLU A 126 8.67 19.45 29.61
N THR A 127 8.86 19.84 28.35
CA THR A 127 10.14 20.28 27.80
C THR A 127 10.54 21.66 28.31
N PHE A 128 9.61 22.61 28.37
CA PHE A 128 9.84 23.98 28.85
C PHE A 128 9.23 24.21 30.24
N SER A 129 9.53 23.28 31.15
CA SER A 129 9.04 23.29 32.54
C SER A 129 9.78 24.26 33.46
N LEU A 130 10.93 24.80 33.04
CA LEU A 130 11.75 25.71 33.83
C LEU A 130 11.56 27.18 33.41
N PRO A 131 11.72 28.15 34.34
CA PRO A 131 11.66 29.57 34.02
C PRO A 131 12.68 30.00 32.97
N TRP A 132 12.29 30.93 32.10
CA TRP A 132 13.18 31.52 31.10
C TRP A 132 14.20 32.47 31.72
N SER A 133 15.43 32.42 31.20
CA SER A 133 16.46 33.43 31.48
C SER A 133 16.38 34.58 30.48
N ASP A 134 16.99 35.72 30.82
CA ASP A 134 17.08 36.87 29.91
C ASP A 134 17.73 36.51 28.56
N ASP A 135 18.68 35.58 28.57
CA ASP A 135 19.32 35.12 27.34
C ASP A 135 18.37 34.25 26.50
N HIS A 136 17.56 33.38 27.11
CA HIS A 136 16.51 32.67 26.39
C HIS A 136 15.49 33.63 25.78
N LEU A 137 15.07 34.67 26.50
CA LEU A 137 14.13 35.67 25.99
C LEU A 137 14.70 36.42 24.76
N LYS A 138 15.99 36.75 24.77
CA LYS A 138 16.67 37.31 23.59
C LYS A 138 16.66 36.34 22.41
N VAL A 139 16.91 35.05 22.65
CA VAL A 139 16.92 34.01 21.61
C VAL A 139 15.53 33.85 20.99
N ILE A 140 14.51 33.71 21.84
CA ILE A 140 13.10 33.59 21.47
C ILE A 140 12.69 34.77 20.58
N ALA A 141 12.99 36.01 20.98
CA ALA A 141 12.65 37.19 20.19
C ALA A 141 13.31 37.19 18.79
N LYS A 142 14.54 36.66 18.67
CA LYS A 142 15.21 36.51 17.37
C LYS A 142 14.59 35.41 16.53
N ILE A 143 14.25 34.27 17.13
CA ILE A 143 13.56 33.16 16.45
C ILE A 143 12.21 33.65 15.91
N GLU A 144 11.40 34.29 16.76
CA GLU A 144 10.10 34.83 16.41
C GLU A 144 10.18 35.81 15.22
N THR A 145 11.15 36.72 15.27
CA THR A 145 11.41 37.66 14.17
C THR A 145 11.77 36.92 12.88
N ALA A 146 12.68 35.94 12.94
CA ALA A 146 13.13 35.21 11.76
C ALA A 146 12.02 34.33 11.16
N VAL A 147 11.20 33.70 11.98
CA VAL A 147 10.09 32.87 11.50
C VAL A 147 9.01 33.75 10.88
N LEU A 148 8.52 34.78 11.57
CA LEU A 148 7.37 35.58 11.11
C LEU A 148 7.72 36.60 10.03
N ARG A 149 8.86 37.27 10.15
CA ARG A 149 9.21 38.42 9.28
C ARG A 149 10.41 38.10 8.38
N GLY A 150 11.32 37.29 8.87
CA GLY A 150 12.52 36.87 8.17
C GLY A 150 13.75 37.53 8.75
N GLY A 151 14.86 37.31 8.07
CA GLY A 151 16.16 37.82 8.49
C GLY A 151 17.09 36.71 8.95
N LEU A 152 18.36 37.06 9.01
CA LEU A 152 19.46 36.16 9.35
C LEU A 152 20.06 36.64 10.66
N PHE A 153 20.24 35.71 11.60
CA PHE A 153 20.97 35.97 12.82
C PHE A 153 21.92 34.81 13.11
N ALA A 154 23.08 35.14 13.65
CA ALA A 154 24.00 34.18 14.25
C ALA A 154 23.98 34.41 15.77
N MET A 155 23.87 33.33 16.53
CA MET A 155 23.81 33.39 17.98
C MET A 155 24.54 32.18 18.58
N ALA A 156 25.43 32.45 19.51
CA ALA A 156 26.12 31.42 20.28
C ALA A 156 25.45 31.29 21.64
N MET A 157 24.96 30.09 21.97
CA MET A 157 24.42 29.78 23.29
C MET A 157 25.36 28.81 24.04
N PRO A 158 25.46 28.90 25.37
CA PRO A 158 26.22 27.94 26.17
C PRO A 158 25.77 26.48 25.94
N ARG A 159 26.65 25.53 26.21
CA ARG A 159 26.24 24.11 26.22
C ARG A 159 25.26 23.86 27.38
N GLY A 160 24.26 23.02 27.14
CA GLY A 160 23.24 22.67 28.15
C GLY A 160 22.07 23.65 28.26
N SER A 161 22.00 24.71 27.45
CA SER A 161 20.92 25.72 27.50
C SER A 161 19.68 25.38 26.65
N GLY A 162 19.51 24.14 26.20
CA GLY A 162 18.36 23.75 25.37
C GLY A 162 18.34 24.30 23.94
N LYS A 163 19.48 24.73 23.37
CA LYS A 163 19.53 25.34 22.01
C LYS A 163 18.94 24.46 20.90
N THR A 164 19.15 23.14 20.97
CA THR A 164 18.67 22.17 19.98
C THR A 164 17.15 22.07 20.07
N THR A 165 16.64 21.93 21.29
CA THR A 165 15.21 21.91 21.60
C THR A 165 14.51 23.17 21.09
N LEU A 166 15.05 24.37 21.37
CA LEU A 166 14.50 25.62 20.83
C LEU A 166 14.47 25.64 19.30
N ALA A 167 15.52 25.14 18.64
CA ALA A 167 15.57 25.08 17.18
C ALA A 167 14.57 24.08 16.59
N GLU A 168 14.42 22.89 17.19
CA GLU A 168 13.44 21.88 16.79
C GLU A 168 12.01 22.40 16.97
N THR A 169 11.69 22.97 18.14
CA THR A 169 10.37 23.56 18.41
C THR A 169 10.09 24.76 17.49
N ALA A 170 11.10 25.57 17.16
CA ALA A 170 10.95 26.65 16.19
C ALA A 170 10.62 26.12 14.78
N CYS A 171 11.17 24.98 14.38
CA CYS A 171 10.82 24.35 13.12
C CYS A 171 9.38 23.84 13.12
N ILE A 172 8.95 23.17 14.19
CA ILE A 172 7.56 22.73 14.37
C ILE A 172 6.62 23.94 14.27
N TRP A 173 6.91 24.99 15.02
CA TRP A 173 6.11 26.21 15.03
C TRP A 173 6.03 26.88 13.64
N ALA A 174 7.17 27.01 12.95
CA ALA A 174 7.21 27.58 11.60
C ALA A 174 6.39 26.78 10.58
N MET A 175 6.40 25.46 10.68
CA MET A 175 5.61 24.57 9.81
C MET A 175 4.12 24.65 10.13
N LEU A 176 3.73 24.54 11.41
CA LEU A 176 2.33 24.52 11.85
C LEU A 176 1.60 25.86 11.63
N THR A 177 2.31 26.98 11.80
CA THR A 177 1.72 28.32 11.58
C THR A 177 1.66 28.72 10.10
N GLY A 178 2.33 27.94 9.23
CA GLY A 178 2.52 28.26 7.82
C GLY A 178 3.37 29.52 7.59
N ALA A 179 4.14 29.97 8.59
CA ALA A 179 4.96 31.19 8.48
C ALA A 179 6.10 31.03 7.46
N ARG A 180 6.54 29.79 7.21
CA ARG A 180 7.57 29.46 6.22
C ARG A 180 7.15 28.25 5.38
N GLU A 181 7.17 28.41 4.06
CA GLU A 181 6.87 27.32 3.13
C GLU A 181 7.91 26.19 3.15
N PHE A 182 9.17 26.54 3.46
CA PHE A 182 10.27 25.58 3.50
C PHE A 182 11.19 25.86 4.68
N VAL A 183 11.36 24.86 5.54
CA VAL A 183 12.22 24.94 6.74
C VAL A 183 13.38 23.97 6.57
N CYS A 184 14.61 24.49 6.59
CA CYS A 184 15.81 23.68 6.46
C CYS A 184 16.46 23.49 7.84
N LEU A 185 16.44 22.26 8.34
CA LEU A 185 17.09 21.88 9.60
C LEU A 185 18.51 21.39 9.34
N ILE A 186 19.49 22.03 9.98
CA ILE A 186 20.91 21.73 9.76
C ILE A 186 21.54 21.19 11.04
N GLY A 187 22.08 19.98 10.97
CA GLY A 187 22.88 19.36 12.03
C GLY A 187 24.39 19.48 11.81
N SER A 188 25.19 19.05 12.79
CA SER A 188 26.66 18.97 12.65
C SER A 188 27.11 18.00 11.57
N ASP A 189 26.30 16.98 11.33
CA ASP A 189 26.48 15.93 10.33
C ASP A 189 25.11 15.32 9.98
N ALA A 190 25.07 14.43 8.99
CA ALA A 190 23.85 13.78 8.52
C ALA A 190 23.17 12.88 9.58
N GLY A 191 23.94 12.27 10.49
CA GLY A 191 23.37 11.47 11.58
C GLY A 191 22.65 12.36 12.59
N HIS A 192 23.28 13.46 12.98
CA HIS A 192 22.69 14.44 13.89
C HIS A 192 21.44 15.09 13.30
N ALA A 193 21.48 15.50 12.02
CA ALA A 193 20.32 16.09 11.35
C ALA A 193 19.11 15.12 11.30
N ARG A 194 19.35 13.84 10.98
CA ARG A 194 18.29 12.81 11.02
C ARG A 194 17.73 12.60 12.41
N SER A 195 18.60 12.58 13.44
CA SER A 195 18.13 12.47 14.82
C SER A 195 17.20 13.62 15.22
N MET A 196 17.50 14.86 14.78
CA MET A 196 16.65 16.01 15.06
C MET A 196 15.31 15.93 14.29
N LEU A 197 15.32 15.46 13.04
CA LEU A 197 14.07 15.19 12.31
C LEU A 197 13.22 14.11 12.99
N GLU A 198 13.84 13.03 13.46
CA GLU A 198 13.13 11.99 14.21
C GLU A 198 12.54 12.53 15.51
N SER A 199 13.25 13.40 16.26
CA SER A 199 12.67 14.09 17.43
C SER A 199 11.40 14.87 17.05
N ILE A 200 11.45 15.65 15.97
CA ILE A 200 10.29 16.40 15.47
C ILE A 200 9.12 15.48 15.09
N LYS A 201 9.40 14.35 14.45
CA LYS A 201 8.37 13.36 14.10
C LYS A 201 7.71 12.76 15.32
N VAL A 202 8.50 12.40 16.33
CA VAL A 202 7.99 11.85 17.58
C VAL A 202 7.02 12.84 18.22
N GLU A 203 7.38 14.13 18.28
CA GLU A 203 6.48 15.17 18.78
C GLU A 203 5.16 15.22 18.00
N PHE A 204 5.19 15.19 16.66
CA PHE A 204 3.97 15.14 15.85
C PHE A 204 3.15 13.85 15.99
N GLU A 205 3.73 12.76 16.50
CA GLU A 205 3.03 11.48 16.70
C GLU A 205 2.48 11.29 18.12
N THR A 206 3.02 12.01 19.11
CA THR A 206 2.72 11.75 20.52
C THR A 206 2.15 12.95 21.26
N ASN A 207 2.31 14.17 20.74
CA ASN A 207 1.90 15.37 21.45
C ASN A 207 0.40 15.66 21.26
N GLU A 208 -0.39 15.31 22.28
CA GLU A 208 -1.85 15.51 22.30
C GLU A 208 -2.24 17.00 22.21
N HIS A 209 -1.43 17.91 22.77
CA HIS A 209 -1.73 19.35 22.68
C HIS A 209 -1.61 19.87 21.24
N LEU A 210 -0.67 19.35 20.45
CA LEU A 210 -0.59 19.67 19.04
C LEU A 210 -1.77 19.09 18.26
N LEU A 211 -2.23 17.88 18.62
CA LEU A 211 -3.40 17.27 18.00
C LEU A 211 -4.69 18.08 18.26
N ASP A 212 -4.86 18.57 19.48
CA ASP A 212 -6.03 19.37 19.88
C ASP A 212 -6.18 20.65 19.04
N ASP A 213 -5.07 21.35 18.77
CA ASP A 213 -5.13 22.69 18.15
C ASP A 213 -4.66 22.74 16.69
N TYR A 214 -3.90 21.75 16.23
CA TYR A 214 -3.47 21.62 14.83
C TYR A 214 -3.91 20.29 14.20
N PRO A 215 -5.20 19.90 14.33
CA PRO A 215 -5.68 18.63 13.82
C PRO A 215 -5.48 18.51 12.29
N GLU A 216 -5.52 19.62 11.54
CA GLU A 216 -5.27 19.61 10.10
C GLU A 216 -3.88 19.08 9.72
N ALA A 217 -2.87 19.28 10.57
CA ALA A 217 -1.51 18.81 10.35
C ALA A 217 -1.23 17.49 11.07
N VAL A 218 -1.73 17.35 12.30
CA VAL A 218 -1.33 16.31 13.24
C VAL A 218 -2.21 15.07 13.15
N TYR A 219 -3.52 15.23 12.94
CA TYR A 219 -4.45 14.09 12.84
C TYR A 219 -4.07 13.11 11.71
N PRO A 220 -3.72 13.57 10.49
CA PRO A 220 -3.29 12.64 9.44
C PRO A 220 -1.99 11.90 9.80
N ILE A 221 -1.10 12.52 10.57
CA ILE A 221 0.15 11.88 11.03
C ILE A 221 -0.20 10.76 12.03
N HIS A 222 -1.08 11.03 13.00
CA HIS A 222 -1.57 10.02 13.94
C HIS A 222 -2.27 8.85 13.23
N ALA A 223 -3.05 9.14 12.20
CA ALA A 223 -3.73 8.12 11.39
C ALA A 223 -2.78 7.19 10.61
N LEU A 224 -1.48 7.51 10.51
CA LEU A 224 -0.49 6.59 9.97
C LEU A 224 -0.19 5.41 10.91
N GLU A 225 -0.47 5.55 12.22
CA GLU A 225 -0.19 4.53 13.25
C GLU A 225 1.26 4.05 13.22
N ARG A 226 2.21 4.96 12.96
CA ARG A 226 3.66 4.67 12.78
C ARG A 226 4.00 3.77 11.59
N ILE A 227 3.07 3.54 10.67
CA ILE A 227 3.31 2.81 9.43
C ILE A 227 3.55 3.83 8.31
N HIS A 228 4.78 4.36 8.26
CA HIS A 228 5.16 5.45 7.34
C HIS A 228 4.90 5.12 5.86
N ASN A 229 4.90 3.84 5.48
CA ASN A 229 4.55 3.41 4.12
C ASN A 229 3.12 3.78 3.70
N ARG A 230 2.20 4.02 4.65
CA ARG A 230 0.83 4.48 4.38
C ARG A 230 0.78 5.94 3.94
N ALA A 231 1.79 6.76 4.27
CA ALA A 231 1.84 8.19 3.96
C ALA A 231 1.59 8.49 2.47
N LYS A 232 2.31 7.79 1.58
CA LYS A 232 2.14 7.94 0.12
C LYS A 232 0.72 7.65 -0.37
N GLY A 233 0.01 6.80 0.36
CA GLY A 233 -1.31 6.35 0.00
C GLY A 233 -2.43 7.16 0.64
N GLN A 234 -2.17 7.94 1.66
CA GLN A 234 -3.21 8.52 2.50
C GLN A 234 -4.12 9.46 1.70
N LEU A 235 -5.42 9.32 1.94
CA LEU A 235 -6.49 10.17 1.43
C LEU A 235 -7.19 10.85 2.62
N CYS A 236 -7.75 12.03 2.37
CA CYS A 236 -8.69 12.71 3.25
C CYS A 236 -9.86 13.17 2.36
N ASN A 237 -11.07 12.69 2.65
CA ASN A 237 -12.28 13.00 1.90
C ASN A 237 -12.10 12.80 0.37
N GLY A 238 -11.52 11.66 0.01
CA GLY A 238 -11.24 11.23 -1.37
C GLY A 238 -10.06 11.92 -2.07
N LYS A 239 -9.40 12.90 -1.44
CA LYS A 239 -8.26 13.64 -2.01
C LYS A 239 -6.95 13.26 -1.32
N HIS A 240 -5.84 13.27 -2.05
CA HIS A 240 -4.53 12.93 -1.51
C HIS A 240 -4.02 14.00 -0.53
N THR A 241 -3.62 13.58 0.67
CA THR A 241 -3.00 14.47 1.66
C THR A 241 -1.58 14.87 1.28
N ARG A 242 -0.92 14.14 0.37
CA ARG A 242 0.46 14.41 -0.11
C ARG A 242 1.51 14.48 1.01
N ILE A 243 1.21 13.91 2.17
CA ILE A 243 2.15 13.80 3.28
C ILE A 243 3.42 13.05 2.86
N VAL A 244 4.58 13.58 3.24
CA VAL A 244 5.88 12.91 3.06
C VAL A 244 6.49 12.70 4.43
N TRP A 245 6.81 11.45 4.74
CA TRP A 245 7.32 11.04 6.05
C TRP A 245 8.50 10.08 5.87
N THR A 246 9.68 10.64 5.60
CA THR A 246 10.90 9.87 5.30
C THR A 246 12.03 10.27 6.25
N ALA A 247 13.13 9.51 6.30
CA ALA A 247 14.24 9.79 7.22
C ALA A 247 14.87 11.18 7.04
N ASP A 248 14.81 11.73 5.82
CA ASP A 248 15.49 12.98 5.46
C ASP A 248 14.54 14.15 5.18
N GLU A 249 13.22 13.89 5.16
CA GLU A 249 12.22 14.88 4.76
C GLU A 249 10.86 14.67 5.45
N ILE A 250 10.27 15.78 5.89
CA ILE A 250 8.92 15.89 6.44
C ILE A 250 8.15 16.90 5.59
N VAL A 251 6.99 16.48 5.06
CA VAL A 251 6.01 17.37 4.43
C VAL A 251 4.68 17.15 5.12
N LEU A 252 4.14 18.21 5.74
CA LEU A 252 2.85 18.17 6.41
C LEU A 252 1.70 17.91 5.43
N PRO A 253 0.62 17.24 5.88
CA PRO A 253 -0.52 16.90 5.03
C PRO A 253 -1.24 18.16 4.52
N THR A 254 -1.71 18.10 3.28
CA THR A 254 -2.61 19.09 2.67
C THR A 254 -4.06 18.63 2.83
N ILE A 255 -4.85 19.40 3.56
CA ILE A 255 -6.27 19.12 3.80
C ILE A 255 -7.15 19.86 2.77
N PRO A 256 -8.16 19.19 2.19
CA PRO A 256 -8.96 19.72 1.09
C PRO A 256 -10.12 20.65 1.44
#